data_AF-L7E5R9-F1
#
_entry.id   AF-L7E5R9-F1
#
_cell.length_a   1.000
_cell.length_b   1.000
_cell.length_c   1.000
_cell.angle_alpha   90.00
_cell.angle_beta   90.00
_cell.angle_gamma   90.00
#
_symmetry.space_group_name_H-M   'P 1'
#
loop_
_entity.id
_entity.type
_entity.pdbx_description
1 polymer ?
#
loop_
_entity_poly.entity_id
_entity_poly.type
_entity_poly.pdbx_seq_one_letter_code
_entity_poly.pdbx_strand_id
1 'polypeptide(L)' 'MKILKLEQVERAVNSINNRPRKCLNYRTPNQLFYEGKSDSDAIQT' A
#
# COMPACT_ATOMS: atom_id res chain seq x y z
N MET A 1 -7.67 -4.02 -24.60
CA MET A 1 -7.55 -3.68 -23.17
C MET A 1 -8.67 -4.36 -22.41
N LYS A 2 -8.38 -5.02 -21.28
CA LYS A 2 -9.41 -5.64 -20.43
C LYS A 2 -9.62 -4.74 -19.21
N ILE A 3 -10.82 -4.19 -19.07
CA ILE A 3 -11.18 -3.38 -17.90
C ILE A 3 -11.46 -4.34 -16.74
N LEU A 4 -10.70 -4.20 -15.67
CA LEU A 4 -10.87 -4.99 -14.45
C LEU A 4 -12.01 -4.42 -13.60
N LYS A 5 -12.71 -5.29 -12.88
CA LYS A 5 -13.69 -4.85 -11.87
C LYS A 5 -12.95 -4.18 -10.70
N LEU A 6 -13.60 -3.23 -10.02
CA LEU A 6 -13.06 -2.55 -8.84
C LEU A 6 -12.51 -3.52 -7.79
N GLU A 7 -13.24 -4.59 -7.47
CA GLU A 7 -12.78 -5.61 -6.52
C GLU A 7 -11.45 -6.27 -6.92
N GLN A 8 -11.23 -6.46 -8.22
CA GLN A 8 -9.99 -7.06 -8.72
C GLN A 8 -8.82 -6.09 -8.58
N VAL A 9 -9.09 -4.80 -8.82
CA VAL A 9 -8.12 -3.73 -8.60
C VAL A 9 -7.77 -3.62 -7.12
N GLU A 10 -8.77 -3.61 -6.23
CA GLU A 10 -8.58 -3.55 -4.77
C GLU A 10 -7.75 -4.74 -4.27
N ARG A 11 -8.07 -5.96 -4.71
CA ARG A 11 -7.28 -7.16 -4.35
C ARG A 11 -5.83 -7.04 -4.83
N ALA A 12 -5.62 -6.54 -6.05
CA ALA A 12 -4.27 -6.34 -6.58
C ALA A 12 -3.50 -5.29 -5.77
N VAL A 13 -4.11 -4.14 -5.48
CA VAL A 13 -3.54 -3.06 -4.66
C VAL A 13 -3.19 -3.58 -3.27
N ASN A 14 -4.12 -4.27 -2.61
CA ASN A 14 -3.91 -4.84 -1.28
C ASN A 14 -2.73 -5.83 -1.28
N SER A 15 -2.68 -6.71 -2.30
CA SER A 15 -1.60 -7.70 -2.44
C SER A 15 -0.25 -7.05 -2.70
N ILE A 16 -0.19 -6.00 -3.52
CA ILE A 16 1.06 -5.33 -3.89
C ILE A 16 1.62 -4.53 -2.70
N ASN A 17 0.75 -3.82 -1.97
CA ASN A 17 1.13 -2.88 -0.93
C ASN A 17 1.36 -3.54 0.44
N ASN A 18 0.79 -4.72 0.68
CA ASN A 18 1.03 -5.51 1.88
C ASN A 18 2.06 -6.65 1.69
N ARG A 19 2.77 -6.68 0.56
CA ARG A 19 3.80 -7.70 0.31
C ARG A 19 5.18 -7.23 0.78
N PRO A 20 5.85 -7.97 1.68
CA PRO A 20 7.24 -7.75 2.07
C PRO A 20 8.19 -7.65 0.88
N ARG A 21 9.10 -6.67 0.90
CA ARG A 21 10.11 -6.50 -0.16
C ARG A 21 11.51 -6.63 0.43
N LYS A 22 12.37 -7.44 -0.20
CA LYS A 22 13.77 -7.64 0.22
C LYS A 22 14.54 -6.31 0.30
N CYS A 23 14.32 -5.42 -0.66
CA CYS A 23 14.93 -4.08 -0.70
C CYS A 23 14.42 -3.12 0.38
N LEU A 24 13.36 -3.47 1.10
CA LEU A 24 12.78 -2.68 2.20
C LEU A 24 13.09 -3.32 3.57
N ASN A 25 14.13 -4.14 3.67
CA ASN A 25 14.42 -4.98 4.83
C ASN A 25 13.22 -5.87 5.22
N TYR A 26 12.56 -6.45 4.21
CA TYR A 26 11.35 -7.26 4.35
C TYR A 26 10.14 -6.53 4.95
N ARG A 27 10.15 -5.19 5.01
CA ARG A 27 8.93 -4.40 5.28
C ARG A 27 8.04 -4.29 4.05
N THR A 28 6.76 -4.00 4.27
CA THR A 28 5.79 -3.76 3.20
C THR A 28 5.79 -2.28 2.78
N PRO A 29 5.40 -1.97 1.53
CA PRO A 29 5.19 -0.58 1.12
C PRO A 29 4.25 0.21 2.05
N ASN A 30 3.14 -0.41 2.49
CA ASN A 30 2.22 0.22 3.44
C ASN A 30 2.90 0.56 4.76
N GLN A 31 3.67 -0.37 5.35
CA GLN A 31 4.38 -0.11 6.59
C GLN A 31 5.26 1.13 6.47
N LEU A 32 6.05 1.27 5.41
CA LEU A 32 6.90 2.45 5.23
C LEU A 32 6.12 3.75 4.99
N PHE A 33 4.95 3.67 4.37
CA PHE A 33 4.15 4.86 4.05
C PHE A 33 3.39 5.41 5.27
N TYR A 34 3.05 4.53 6.22
CA TYR A 34 2.29 4.88 7.42
C TYR A 34 3.16 4.91 8.70
N GLU A 35 4.31 4.22 8.74
CA GLU A 35 5.33 4.40 9.78
C GLU A 35 5.97 5.79 9.64
N GLY A 36 5.85 6.63 10.67
CA GLY A 36 6.47 7.97 10.69
C GLY A 36 5.53 9.11 10.30
N LYS A 37 4.27 8.83 9.92
CA LYS A 37 3.22 9.85 10.02
C LYS A 37 2.88 10.02 11.51
N SER A 38 3.44 11.04 12.16
CA SER A 38 2.73 11.65 13.29
C SER A 38 1.35 12.06 12.77
N ASP A 39 0.32 11.97 13.61
CA ASP A 39 -1.08 12.26 13.25
C ASP A 39 -1.30 13.66 12.61
N SER A 40 -0.27 14.50 12.56
CA SER A 40 -0.20 15.81 11.90
C SER A 40 -0.12 15.78 10.37
N ASP A 41 0.42 14.71 9.76
CA ASP A 41 0.82 14.71 8.34
C ASP A 41 -0.06 13.80 7.46
N ALA A 42 -1.09 13.20 8.05
CA ALA A 42 -2.14 12.55 7.28
C ALA A 42 -2.98 13.65 6.61
N ILE A 43 -2.77 13.86 5.31
CA ILE A 43 -3.64 14.71 4.49
C ILE A 43 -5.10 14.33 4.78
N GLN A 44 -5.81 15.26 5.40
CA GLN A 44 -7.24 15.18 5.69
C GLN A 44 -8.00 14.94 4.38
N THR A 45 -8.91 13.96 4.39
CA THR A 45 -9.93 13.78 3.34
C THR A 45 -10.97 14.89 3.43
#